data_AF-A0AAJ6F343-F1
#
_entry.id   AF-A0AAJ6F343-F1
#
_cell.length_a   1.000
_cell.length_b   1.000
_cell.length_c   1.000
_cell.angle_alpha   90.00
_cell.angle_beta   90.00
_cell.angle_gamma   90.00
#
_symmetry.space_group_name_H-M   'P 1'
#
loop_
_entity.id
_entity.type
_entity.pdbx_description
1 polymer ?
#
loop_
_entity_poly.entity_id
_entity_poly.type
_entity_poly.pdbx_seq_one_letter_code
_entity_poly.pdbx_strand_id
1 'polypeptide(L)' 'MPEQVKLPRKLSQEPGAPAPQRPSHQRIIEELDRWANSPGLQPPTDSDGKKRNDRKACSRL' A
#
# COMPACT_ATOMS: atom_id res chain seq x y z
N MET A 1 -7.28 -33.50 -46.05
CA MET A 1 -7.96 -32.48 -45.21
C MET A 1 -6.89 -31.77 -44.42
N PRO A 2 -6.75 -30.43 -44.48
CA PRO A 2 -5.75 -29.75 -43.68
C PRO A 2 -6.13 -29.82 -42.19
N GLU A 3 -5.18 -30.16 -41.32
CA GLU A 3 -5.38 -30.13 -39.88
C GLU A 3 -5.63 -28.69 -39.42
N GLN A 4 -6.67 -28.51 -38.61
CA GLN A 4 -7.03 -27.21 -38.06
C GLN A 4 -6.15 -26.91 -36.85
N VAL A 5 -5.04 -26.23 -37.08
CA VAL A 5 -4.06 -25.88 -36.04
C VAL A 5 -4.66 -24.81 -35.10
N LYS A 6 -4.75 -25.13 -33.81
CA LYS A 6 -5.24 -24.18 -32.78
C LYS A 6 -4.17 -23.14 -32.47
N LEU A 7 -4.37 -21.93 -32.98
CA LEU A 7 -3.52 -20.78 -32.65
C LEU A 7 -3.80 -20.27 -31.23
N PRO A 8 -2.79 -19.71 -30.55
CA PRO A 8 -3.00 -19.00 -29.28
C PRO A 8 -4.01 -17.86 -29.43
N ARG A 9 -4.81 -17.64 -28.37
CA ARG A 9 -5.81 -16.57 -28.29
C ARG A 9 -5.16 -15.20 -28.52
N LYS A 10 -5.84 -14.32 -29.26
CA LYS A 10 -5.39 -12.94 -29.47
C LYS A 10 -5.69 -12.09 -28.23
N LEU A 11 -4.83 -11.12 -27.92
CA LEU A 11 -5.04 -10.18 -26.80
C LEU A 11 -6.38 -9.42 -26.88
N SER A 12 -6.86 -9.10 -28.08
CA SER A 12 -8.17 -8.48 -28.29
C SER A 12 -9.35 -9.39 -27.94
N GLN A 13 -9.10 -10.70 -27.83
CA GLN A 13 -10.10 -11.66 -27.40
C GLN A 13 -10.08 -11.80 -25.88
N GLU A 14 -9.07 -11.35 -25.14
CA GLU A 14 -9.07 -11.45 -23.68
C GLU A 14 -10.28 -10.71 -23.10
N PRO A 15 -10.99 -11.30 -22.11
CA PRO A 15 -12.03 -10.57 -21.40
C PRO A 15 -11.40 -9.34 -20.77
N GLY A 16 -12.03 -8.17 -20.95
CA GLY A 16 -11.54 -6.93 -20.35
C GLY A 16 -11.35 -7.10 -18.84
N ALA A 17 -10.29 -6.50 -18.29
CA ALA A 17 -10.08 -6.48 -16.86
C ALA A 17 -11.35 -5.95 -16.16
N PRO A 18 -11.74 -6.51 -15.01
CA PRO A 18 -12.87 -5.97 -14.26
C PRO A 18 -12.60 -4.50 -13.97
N ALA A 19 -13.64 -3.68 -14.09
CA ALA A 19 -13.53 -2.26 -13.78
C ALA A 19 -12.96 -2.09 -12.35
N PRO A 20 -12.06 -1.14 -12.12
CA PRO A 20 -11.53 -0.89 -10.79
C PRO A 20 -12.71 -0.60 -9.86
N GLN A 21 -12.91 -1.46 -8.87
CA GLN A 21 -13.97 -1.28 -7.89
C GLN A 21 -13.60 -0.09 -7.02
N ARG A 22 -14.27 1.04 -7.25
CA ARG A 22 -14.24 2.14 -6.29
C ARG A 22 -14.96 1.64 -5.03
N PRO A 23 -14.34 1.73 -3.84
CA PRO A 23 -15.07 1.50 -2.61
C PRO A 23 -16.31 2.40 -2.57
N SER A 24 -17.43 1.87 -2.07
CA SER A 24 -18.59 2.73 -1.82
C SER A 24 -18.21 3.78 -0.78
N HIS A 25 -18.87 4.94 -0.84
CA HIS A 25 -18.62 6.03 0.10
C HIS A 25 -18.74 5.58 1.57
N GLN A 26 -19.69 4.69 1.86
CA GLN A 26 -19.88 4.08 3.18
C GLN A 26 -18.64 3.30 3.64
N ARG A 27 -18.04 2.48 2.77
CA ARG A 27 -16.84 1.70 3.11
C ARG A 27 -15.63 2.58 3.37
N ILE A 28 -15.49 3.68 2.62
CA ILE A 28 -14.44 4.68 2.87
C ILE A 28 -14.59 5.24 4.29
N ILE A 29 -15.80 5.70 4.66
CA ILE A 29 -16.06 6.28 5.98
C ILE A 29 -15.72 5.29 7.12
N GLU A 30 -16.12 4.03 6.99
CA GLU A 30 -15.82 2.99 7.99
C GLU A 30 -14.32 2.67 8.10
N GLU A 31 -13.57 2.81 7.01
CA GLU A 31 -12.13 2.56 6.96
C GLU A 31 -11.28 3.77 7.37
N LEU A 32 -11.83 5.00 7.38
CA LEU A 32 -11.11 6.21 7.76
C LEU A 32 -10.52 6.12 9.17
N ASP A 33 -11.30 5.65 10.13
CA ASP A 33 -10.84 5.49 11.52
C ASP A 33 -9.72 4.44 11.63
N ARG A 34 -9.81 3.37 10.84
CA ARG A 34 -8.75 2.34 10.76
C ARG A 34 -7.47 2.88 10.13
N TRP A 35 -7.56 3.76 9.12
CA TRP A 35 -6.40 4.37 8.48
C TRP A 35 -5.71 5.38 9.38
N ALA A 36 -6.48 6.21 10.07
CA ALA A 36 -5.96 7.19 11.03
C ALA A 36 -5.18 6.52 12.18
N ASN A 37 -5.57 5.30 12.55
CA ASN A 37 -4.93 4.52 13.60
C ASN A 37 -4.00 3.41 13.07
N SER A 38 -3.64 3.41 11.79
CA SER A 38 -2.80 2.36 11.21
C SER A 38 -1.32 2.53 11.62
N PRO A 39 -0.59 1.45 11.91
CA PRO A 39 0.81 1.52 12.38
C PRO A 39 1.76 2.24 11.41
N GLY A 40 1.44 2.26 10.12
CA GLY A 40 2.25 2.91 9.08
C GLY A 40 1.96 4.41 8.90
N LEU A 41 0.89 4.93 9.50
CA LEU A 41 0.52 6.35 9.48
C LEU A 41 0.68 7.02 10.84
N GLN A 42 1.00 6.26 11.88
CA GLN A 42 1.35 6.81 13.18
C GLN A 42 2.70 7.54 13.10
N PRO A 43 2.85 8.71 13.75
CA PRO A 43 4.14 9.36 13.85
C PRO A 43 5.13 8.42 14.57
N PRO A 44 6.40 8.36 14.14
CA PRO A 44 7.41 7.58 14.85
C PRO A 44 7.49 8.07 16.29
N THR A 45 7.42 7.14 17.25
CA THR A 45 7.52 7.49 18.66
C THR A 45 8.98 7.75 19.04
N ASP A 46 9.24 8.61 20.03
CA ASP A 46 10.60 8.94 20.48
C ASP A 46 11.43 7.70 20.92
N SER A 47 10.75 6.59 21.20
CA SER A 47 11.31 5.25 21.44
C SER A 47 12.17 4.74 20.28
N ASP A 48 11.81 5.06 19.03
CA ASP A 48 12.43 4.50 17.82
C ASP A 48 13.72 5.23 17.41
N GLY A 49 14.03 6.35 18.07
CA GLY A 49 15.17 7.22 17.73
C GLY A 49 16.44 7.02 18.55
N LYS A 50 16.43 6.26 19.66
CA LYS A 50 17.61 6.20 20.57
C LYS A 50 18.60 5.09 20.21
N LYS A 51 19.05 5.08 18.96
CA LYS A 51 20.37 4.56 18.58
C LYS A 51 21.06 5.53 17.62
N ARG A 52 21.73 6.53 18.19
CA ARG A 52 23.17 6.73 17.99
C ARG A 52 23.69 7.86 18.89
N ASN A 53 24.84 7.57 19.48
CA ASN A 53 25.68 8.43 20.29
C ASN A 53 25.80 9.85 19.73
N ASP A 54 25.79 10.85 20.62
CA ASP A 54 26.78 11.93 20.62
C ASP A 54 27.10 12.35 22.05
N ARG A 55 28.26 11.88 22.52
CA ARG A 55 28.90 12.29 23.76
C ARG A 55 29.56 13.66 23.53
N LYS A 56 29.09 14.73 24.16
CA LYS A 56 29.91 15.66 24.97
C LYS A 56 29.15 16.93 25.37
N ALA A 57 29.00 17.07 26.68
CA ALA A 57 29.31 18.24 27.50
C ALA A 57 28.84 19.65 27.06
N CYS A 58 28.03 20.26 27.94
CA CYS A 58 28.26 21.60 28.54
C CYS A 58 27.23 21.75 29.68
N SER A 59 27.46 21.18 30.87
CA SER A 59 27.99 21.88 32.06
C SER A 59 27.50 23.32 32.27
N ARG A 60 26.62 23.49 33.27
CA ARG A 60 26.53 24.58 34.25
C ARG A 60 26.74 26.03 33.76
N LEU A 61 25.69 26.85 33.87
CA LEU A 61 25.56 27.87 34.93
C LEU A 61 24.10 28.19 35.19
#